data_AF-A0A1M6GY87-F1
#
_entry.id   AF-A0A1M6GY87-F1
#
_cell.length_a   1.000
_cell.length_b   1.000
_cell.length_c   1.000
_cell.angle_alpha   90.00
_cell.angle_beta   90.00
_cell.angle_gamma   90.00
#
_symmetry.space_group_name_H-M   'P 1'
#
loop_
_entity.id
_entity.type
_entity.pdbx_description
1 polymer ?
#
loop_
_entity_poly.entity_id
_entity_poly.type
_entity_poly.pdbx_seq_one_letter_code
_entity_poly.pdbx_strand_id
1 'polypeptide(L)'
;MKRVTFLILVFFMAFAVSCNQNRNQNSQQNVGNGGEVGPGNFNPESFAGAQVKLMSEMLELSSEQADQMHEIMINGFESMRQMGEDLQQNGGGMEGMREKMMELREKQDEKIKAILSDNQWEKYEEYQEEMRNRWQQGGGFGGRR
;
A
#
# COMPACT_ATOMS: atom_id res chain seq x y z
N MET A 1 -15.58 -17.93 -46.11
CA MET A 1 -14.16 -17.90 -46.57
C MET A 1 -13.50 -16.73 -45.83
N LYS A 2 -12.41 -16.83 -45.09
CA LYS A 2 -11.29 -17.80 -45.05
C LYS A 2 -10.96 -18.13 -43.59
N ARG A 3 -10.67 -19.41 -43.35
CA ARG A 3 -10.22 -20.02 -42.09
C ARG A 3 -8.76 -19.64 -41.86
N VAL A 4 -8.41 -19.20 -40.65
CA VAL A 4 -7.03 -19.29 -40.16
C VAL A 4 -7.05 -20.22 -38.96
N THR A 5 -6.61 -21.43 -39.25
CA THR A 5 -6.59 -22.62 -38.42
C THR A 5 -5.50 -22.48 -37.36
N PHE A 6 -5.85 -22.68 -36.08
CA PHE A 6 -4.94 -23.22 -35.06
C PHE A 6 -4.28 -24.50 -35.61
N LEU A 7 -3.01 -24.79 -35.27
CA LEU A 7 -2.50 -26.14 -34.98
C LEU A 7 -0.95 -26.14 -34.79
N ILE A 8 -0.52 -26.59 -33.59
CA ILE A 8 0.61 -27.53 -33.32
C ILE A 8 2.03 -26.87 -33.24
N LEU A 9 2.97 -27.12 -32.30
CA LEU A 9 3.40 -28.33 -31.57
C LEU A 9 4.16 -27.99 -30.26
N VAL A 10 4.28 -29.01 -29.42
CA VAL A 10 4.68 -29.15 -28.01
C VAL A 10 6.20 -29.06 -27.73
N PHE A 11 6.57 -28.35 -26.65
CA PHE A 11 7.49 -28.68 -25.53
C PHE A 11 8.75 -29.55 -25.78
N PHE A 12 9.96 -29.06 -25.47
CA PHE A 12 10.86 -29.61 -24.42
C PHE A 12 12.27 -28.92 -24.33
N MET A 13 12.69 -28.69 -23.08
CA MET A 13 14.05 -28.76 -22.52
C MET A 13 15.09 -27.61 -22.60
N ALA A 14 15.20 -26.92 -21.45
CA ALA A 14 16.40 -26.63 -20.64
C ALA A 14 17.77 -26.45 -21.33
N PHE A 15 18.29 -25.23 -21.23
CA PHE A 15 19.73 -24.99 -21.07
C PHE A 15 20.01 -24.41 -19.68
N ALA A 16 20.78 -25.15 -18.90
CA ALA A 16 21.38 -24.70 -17.66
C ALA A 16 22.58 -23.80 -17.96
N VAL A 17 22.62 -22.61 -17.39
CA VAL A 17 23.88 -21.90 -17.13
C VAL A 17 24.00 -21.75 -15.62
N SER A 18 24.76 -22.68 -15.05
CA SER A 18 25.37 -22.52 -13.75
C SER A 18 26.53 -21.53 -13.90
N CYS A 19 26.39 -20.33 -13.36
CA CYS A 19 27.54 -19.55 -12.94
C CYS A 19 27.70 -19.76 -11.43
N ASN A 20 28.61 -20.68 -11.11
CA ASN A 20 29.19 -20.89 -9.80
C ASN A 20 30.07 -19.68 -9.44
N GLN A 21 29.64 -18.86 -8.47
CA GLN A 21 30.54 -17.95 -7.77
C GLN A 21 30.39 -18.14 -6.26
N ASN A 22 31.18 -19.11 -5.79
CA ASN A 22 31.62 -19.26 -4.42
C ASN A 22 32.21 -17.93 -3.90
N ARG A 23 31.46 -17.20 -3.07
CA ARG A 23 32.00 -16.19 -2.16
C ARG A 23 31.62 -16.57 -0.74
N ASN A 24 32.56 -17.26 -0.10
CA ASN A 24 32.58 -17.64 1.29
C ASN A 24 32.71 -16.39 2.20
N GLN A 25 32.11 -16.51 3.38
CA GLN A 25 32.37 -15.78 4.62
C GLN A 25 31.85 -14.34 4.80
N ASN A 26 30.76 -14.31 5.56
CA ASN A 26 30.62 -13.47 6.75
C ASN A 26 30.51 -11.96 6.53
N SER A 27 29.30 -11.51 6.22
CA SER A 27 28.77 -10.30 6.82
C SER A 27 27.43 -10.66 7.44
N GLN A 28 27.51 -11.08 8.70
CA GLN A 28 26.48 -10.92 9.70
C GLN A 28 25.85 -9.53 9.60
N GLN A 29 24.69 -9.41 8.94
CA GLN A 29 23.72 -8.37 9.24
C GLN A 29 22.36 -9.03 9.32
N ASN A 30 22.12 -9.56 10.52
CA ASN A 30 20.87 -9.49 11.25
C ASN A 30 19.74 -8.86 10.41
N VAL A 31 18.93 -9.71 9.75
CA VAL A 31 17.66 -9.28 9.16
C VAL A 31 16.70 -9.10 10.32
N GLY A 32 16.87 -7.99 11.04
CA GLY A 32 15.92 -7.49 12.01
C GLY A 32 14.63 -7.17 11.28
N ASN A 33 13.63 -8.01 11.52
CA ASN A 33 12.28 -7.85 11.02
C ASN A 33 11.68 -6.55 11.58
N GLY A 34 11.35 -5.61 10.70
CA GLY A 34 10.85 -4.28 11.03
C GLY A 34 11.48 -3.25 10.12
N GLY A 35 11.01 -3.15 8.88
CA GLY A 35 11.43 -2.10 7.96
C GLY A 35 11.07 -0.74 8.54
N GLU A 36 12.01 -0.12 9.24
CA GLU A 36 12.03 1.31 9.47
C GLU A 36 12.02 1.99 8.11
N VAL A 37 10.84 2.40 7.66
CA VAL A 37 10.74 3.52 6.73
C VAL A 37 11.20 4.74 7.54
N GLY A 38 12.51 4.91 7.62
CA GLY A 38 13.12 6.03 8.31
C GLY A 38 12.62 7.34 7.67
N PRO A 39 12.44 8.42 8.45
CA PRO A 39 11.85 9.68 8.00
C PRO A 39 12.60 10.42 6.87
N GLY A 40 13.67 9.86 6.31
CA GLY A 40 14.56 10.52 5.36
C GLY A 40 14.30 10.28 3.86
N ASN A 41 13.40 9.37 3.46
CA ASN A 41 13.23 9.06 2.03
C ASN A 41 11.80 8.64 1.62
N PHE A 42 10.77 9.17 2.28
CA PHE A 42 9.40 8.94 1.86
C PHE A 42 9.08 9.76 0.60
N ASN A 43 8.70 9.10 -0.49
CA ASN A 43 8.20 9.74 -1.70
C ASN A 43 6.67 9.52 -1.77
N PRO A 44 5.86 10.58 -1.59
CA PRO A 44 4.40 10.50 -1.62
C PRO A 44 3.86 9.92 -2.93
N GLU A 45 4.46 10.29 -4.06
CA GLU A 45 4.05 9.87 -5.40
C GLU A 45 4.21 8.35 -5.57
N SER A 46 5.39 7.84 -5.24
CA SER A 46 5.67 6.41 -5.37
C SER A 46 4.81 5.58 -4.43
N PHE A 47 4.49 6.11 -3.25
CA PHE A 47 3.64 5.42 -2.29
C PHE A 47 2.19 5.40 -2.77
N ALA A 48 1.65 6.56 -3.16
CA ALA A 48 0.30 6.67 -3.69
C ALA A 48 0.11 5.77 -4.92
N GLY A 49 1.06 5.79 -5.87
CA GLY A 49 1.01 4.94 -7.05
C GLY A 49 1.00 3.43 -6.71
N ALA A 50 1.81 3.00 -5.73
CA ALA A 50 1.79 1.60 -5.29
C ALA A 50 0.47 1.20 -4.64
N GLN A 51 -0.10 2.09 -3.82
CA GLN A 51 -1.38 1.84 -3.15
C GLN A 51 -2.53 1.79 -4.16
N VAL A 52 -2.59 2.75 -5.08
CA VAL A 52 -3.58 2.78 -6.17
C VAL A 52 -3.49 1.52 -7.01
N LYS A 53 -2.28 1.07 -7.37
CA LYS A 53 -2.11 -0.18 -8.12
C LYS A 53 -2.77 -1.38 -7.42
N LEU A 54 -2.59 -1.52 -6.11
CA LEU A 54 -3.22 -2.59 -5.33
C LEU A 54 -4.74 -2.44 -5.30
N MET A 55 -5.26 -1.22 -5.09
CA MET A 55 -6.69 -0.96 -5.09
C MET A 55 -7.32 -1.17 -6.47
N SER A 56 -6.64 -0.81 -7.55
CA SER A 56 -7.09 -1.07 -8.92
C SER A 56 -7.23 -2.55 -9.21
N GLU A 57 -6.32 -3.38 -8.71
CA GLU A 57 -6.41 -4.84 -8.86
C GLU A 57 -7.54 -5.45 -8.03
N MET A 58 -7.74 -4.97 -6.81
CA MET A 58 -8.74 -5.54 -5.87
C MET A 58 -10.17 -5.07 -6.17
N LEU A 59 -10.33 -3.79 -6.47
CA LEU A 59 -11.61 -3.12 -6.67
C LEU A 59 -11.97 -3.03 -8.16
N GLU A 60 -11.08 -3.48 -9.05
CA GLU A 60 -11.27 -3.39 -10.50
C GLU A 60 -11.56 -1.94 -10.93
N LEU A 61 -10.75 -0.99 -10.43
CA LEU A 61 -10.95 0.43 -10.71
C LEU A 61 -10.81 0.73 -12.20
N SER A 62 -11.67 1.62 -12.70
CA SER A 62 -11.47 2.23 -14.02
C SER A 62 -10.24 3.14 -14.01
N SER A 63 -9.74 3.53 -15.20
CA SER A 63 -8.63 4.49 -15.29
C SER A 63 -8.97 5.81 -14.58
N GLU A 64 -10.18 6.32 -14.77
CA GLU A 64 -10.63 7.56 -14.15
C GLU A 64 -10.73 7.44 -12.63
N GLN A 65 -11.26 6.32 -12.12
CA GLN A 65 -11.31 6.05 -10.68
C GLN A 65 -9.90 5.91 -10.09
N ALA A 66 -8.97 5.29 -10.80
CA ALA A 66 -7.59 5.14 -10.36
C ALA A 66 -6.87 6.50 -10.28
N ASP A 67 -7.08 7.38 -11.26
CA ASP A 67 -6.53 8.74 -11.27
C ASP A 67 -7.08 9.57 -10.09
N GLN A 68 -8.39 9.54 -9.87
CA GLN A 68 -9.02 10.22 -8.73
C GLN A 68 -8.56 9.65 -7.38
N MET A 69 -8.45 8.32 -7.29
CA MET A 69 -7.94 7.65 -6.10
C MET A 69 -6.50 8.09 -5.80
N HIS A 70 -5.66 8.22 -6.82
CA HIS A 70 -4.28 8.71 -6.67
C HIS A 70 -4.24 10.11 -6.06
N GLU A 71 -5.04 11.04 -6.59
CA GLU A 71 -5.15 12.38 -6.04
C GLU A 71 -5.64 12.37 -4.58
N ILE A 72 -6.63 11.54 -4.24
CA ILE A 72 -7.11 11.40 -2.86
C ILE A 72 -5.99 10.91 -1.94
N MET A 73 -5.17 9.95 -2.38
CA MET A 73 -4.06 9.41 -1.59
C MET A 73 -2.97 10.46 -1.35
N ILE A 74 -2.57 11.22 -2.38
CA ILE A 74 -1.60 12.33 -2.24
C ILE A 74 -2.09 13.36 -1.22
N ASN A 75 -3.34 13.81 -1.36
CA ASN A 75 -3.93 14.78 -0.44
C ASN A 75 -4.00 14.22 1.01
N GLY A 76 -4.23 12.92 1.15
CA GLY A 76 -4.17 12.23 2.45
C GLY A 76 -2.78 12.31 3.09
N PHE A 77 -1.71 12.09 2.31
CA PHE A 77 -0.34 12.23 2.81
C PHE A 77 -0.02 13.65 3.26
N GLU A 78 -0.42 14.65 2.49
CA GLU A 78 -0.22 16.05 2.86
C GLU A 78 -0.95 16.39 4.16
N SER A 79 -2.20 15.91 4.31
CA SER A 79 -3.00 16.11 5.52
C SER A 79 -2.35 15.46 6.74
N MET A 80 -1.82 14.24 6.59
CA MET A 80 -1.07 13.57 7.66
C MET A 80 0.23 14.30 8.00
N ARG A 81 0.94 14.83 7.00
CA ARG A 81 2.17 15.60 7.20
C ARG A 81 1.89 16.87 8.00
N GLN A 82 0.86 17.62 7.60
CA GLN A 82 0.41 18.82 8.31
C GLN A 82 -0.01 18.52 9.75
N MET A 83 -0.73 17.41 9.98
CA MET A 83 -1.03 16.99 11.34
C MET A 83 0.23 16.71 12.15
N GLY A 84 1.22 16.02 11.57
CA GLY A 84 2.49 15.75 12.23
C GLY A 84 3.24 17.05 12.62
N GLU A 85 3.28 18.02 11.72
CA GLU A 85 3.86 19.35 11.95
C GLU A 85 3.10 20.12 13.06
N ASP A 86 1.77 20.11 13.01
CA ASP A 86 0.91 20.75 14.00
C ASP A 86 1.08 20.14 15.41
N LEU A 87 1.15 18.82 15.50
CA LEU A 87 1.40 18.12 16.77
C LEU A 87 2.79 18.41 17.34
N GLN A 88 3.80 18.57 16.47
CA GLN A 88 5.16 18.94 16.88
C GLN A 88 5.22 20.38 17.41
N GLN A 89 4.48 21.31 16.80
CA GLN A 89 4.51 22.73 17.16
C GLN A 89 3.63 23.06 18.36
N ASN A 90 2.41 22.52 18.41
CA ASN A 90 1.38 22.92 19.38
C ASN A 90 1.25 21.97 20.57
N GLY A 91 1.92 20.80 20.52
CA GLY A 91 1.86 19.80 21.58
C GLY A 91 0.48 19.15 21.66
N GLY A 92 0.31 18.02 20.99
CA GLY A 92 -0.90 17.19 21.11
C GLY A 92 -0.58 15.90 21.84
N GLY A 93 -1.26 15.67 22.97
CA GLY A 93 -1.25 14.36 23.62
C GLY A 93 -1.83 13.28 22.69
N MET A 94 -1.67 12.02 23.11
CA MET A 94 -2.10 10.85 22.34
C MET A 94 -3.60 10.86 22.00
N GLU A 95 -4.42 11.50 22.82
CA GLU A 95 -5.87 11.61 22.65
C GLU A 95 -6.28 12.59 21.55
N GLY A 96 -5.67 13.79 21.51
CA GLY A 96 -5.90 14.75 20.43
C GLY A 96 -5.37 14.27 19.08
N MET A 97 -4.29 13.47 19.08
CA MET A 97 -3.83 12.79 17.86
C MET A 97 -4.85 11.76 17.37
N ARG A 98 -5.46 10.99 18.27
CA ARG A 98 -6.44 9.97 17.90
C ARG A 98 -7.67 10.57 17.24
N GLU A 99 -8.21 11.65 17.80
CA GLU A 99 -9.38 12.35 17.26
C GLU A 99 -9.08 12.92 15.87
N LYS A 100 -7.98 13.67 15.71
CA LYS A 100 -7.57 14.21 14.41
C LYS A 100 -7.33 13.12 13.35
N MET A 101 -6.75 11.99 13.75
CA MET A 101 -6.55 10.85 12.85
C MET A 101 -7.87 10.19 12.45
N MET A 102 -8.86 10.14 13.35
CA MET A 102 -10.20 9.63 13.02
C MET A 102 -10.87 10.57 12.02
N GLU A 103 -10.84 11.88 12.27
CA GLU A 103 -11.43 12.88 11.38
C GLU A 103 -10.80 12.86 9.98
N LEU A 104 -9.47 12.76 9.88
CA LEU A 104 -8.79 12.64 8.58
C LEU A 104 -9.20 11.37 7.83
N ARG A 105 -9.34 10.25 8.53
CA ARG A 105 -9.76 8.98 7.93
C ARG A 105 -11.19 9.08 7.41
N GLU A 106 -12.11 9.60 8.20
CA GLU A 106 -13.51 9.79 7.78
C GLU A 106 -13.62 10.66 6.54
N LYS A 107 -12.92 11.81 6.51
CA LYS A 107 -12.88 12.69 5.34
C LYS A 107 -12.28 12.02 4.11
N GLN A 108 -11.27 11.18 4.29
CA GLN A 108 -10.66 10.43 3.18
C GLN A 108 -11.62 9.36 2.67
N ASP A 109 -12.28 8.62 3.55
CA ASP A 109 -13.25 7.58 3.24
C ASP A 109 -14.48 8.15 2.50
N GLU A 110 -14.97 9.34 2.89
CA GLU A 110 -16.03 10.05 2.16
C GLU A 110 -15.64 10.34 0.70
N LYS A 111 -14.40 10.81 0.47
CA LYS A 111 -13.89 11.09 -0.88
C LYS A 111 -13.73 9.81 -1.70
N ILE A 112 -13.26 8.73 -1.08
CA ILE A 112 -13.12 7.43 -1.74
C ILE A 112 -14.51 6.89 -2.10
N LYS A 113 -15.47 6.93 -1.18
CA LYS A 113 -16.85 6.48 -1.43
C LYS A 113 -17.50 7.22 -2.60
N ALA A 114 -17.21 8.51 -2.77
CA ALA A 114 -17.75 9.32 -3.85
C ALA A 114 -17.28 8.88 -5.26
N ILE A 115 -16.13 8.20 -5.37
CA ILE A 115 -15.58 7.74 -6.66
C ILE A 115 -15.82 6.25 -6.93
N LEU A 116 -16.25 5.48 -5.92
CA LEU A 116 -16.49 4.05 -6.02
C LEU A 116 -17.98 3.77 -6.27
N SER A 117 -18.25 2.66 -6.96
CA SER A 117 -19.60 2.07 -6.94
C SER A 117 -19.87 1.36 -5.62
N ASP A 118 -21.14 1.08 -5.31
CA ASP A 118 -21.53 0.39 -4.07
C ASP A 118 -20.80 -0.95 -3.87
N ASN A 119 -20.67 -1.76 -4.93
CA ASN A 119 -19.95 -3.05 -4.87
C ASN A 119 -18.44 -2.86 -4.64
N GLN A 120 -17.85 -1.78 -5.17
CA GLN A 120 -16.43 -1.48 -4.94
C GLN A 120 -16.21 -0.94 -3.53
N TRP A 121 -17.16 -0.16 -3.01
CA TRP A 121 -17.14 0.35 -1.65
C TRP A 121 -17.20 -0.79 -0.63
N GLU A 122 -18.07 -1.77 -0.83
CA GLU A 122 -18.15 -2.95 0.04
C GLU A 122 -16.82 -3.71 0.10
N LYS A 123 -16.20 -4.00 -1.05
CA LYS A 123 -14.86 -4.62 -1.11
C LYS A 123 -13.79 -3.77 -0.41
N TYR A 124 -13.87 -2.44 -0.54
CA TYR A 124 -12.95 -1.53 0.13
C TYR A 124 -13.11 -1.55 1.65
N GLU A 125 -14.34 -1.59 2.15
CA GLU A 125 -14.62 -1.70 3.60
C GLU A 125 -14.09 -3.00 4.18
N GLU A 126 -14.31 -4.13 3.51
CA GLU A 126 -13.75 -5.43 3.90
C GLU A 126 -12.22 -5.38 3.97
N TYR A 127 -11.57 -4.80 2.95
CA TYR A 127 -10.12 -4.61 2.94
C TYR A 127 -9.63 -3.77 4.11
N GLN A 128 -10.30 -2.65 4.41
CA GLN A 128 -9.95 -1.79 5.55
C GLN A 128 -10.11 -2.54 6.88
N GLU A 129 -11.16 -3.33 7.03
CA GLU A 129 -11.38 -4.16 8.22
C GLU A 129 -10.31 -5.23 8.37
N GLU A 130 -9.95 -5.93 7.29
CA GLU A 130 -8.86 -6.91 7.30
C GLU A 130 -7.52 -6.28 7.69
N MET A 131 -7.20 -5.11 7.13
CA MET A 131 -5.97 -4.39 7.48
C MET A 131 -6.01 -4.02 8.97
N ARG A 132 -7.14 -3.50 9.47
CA ARG A 132 -7.32 -3.16 10.87
C ARG A 132 -7.13 -4.37 11.78
N ASN A 133 -7.71 -5.51 11.41
CA ASN A 133 -7.59 -6.77 12.15
C ASN A 133 -6.16 -7.29 12.16
N ARG A 134 -5.44 -7.21 11.04
CA ARG A 134 -4.00 -7.55 10.97
C ARG A 134 -3.17 -6.65 11.86
N TRP A 135 -3.46 -5.36 11.90
CA TRP A 135 -2.78 -4.42 12.79
C TRP A 135 -3.05 -4.69 14.28
N GLN A 136 -4.28 -5.09 14.63
CA GLN A 136 -4.64 -5.45 16.00
C GLN A 136 -3.97 -6.77 16.44
N GLN A 137 -3.87 -7.75 15.54
CA GLN A 137 -3.30 -9.07 15.83
C GLN A 137 -1.77 -9.10 15.75
N GLY A 138 -1.16 -8.27 14.90
CA GLY A 138 0.28 -8.23 14.65
C GLY A 138 1.09 -7.33 15.58
N GLY A 139 0.44 -6.64 16.52
CA GLY A 139 1.11 -5.65 17.38
C GLY A 139 1.55 -4.44 16.58
N GLY A 140 0.75 -3.37 16.61
CA GLY A 140 1.10 -2.10 15.98
C GLY A 140 2.53 -1.65 16.30
N PHE A 141 3.09 -0.87 15.37
CA PHE A 141 4.38 -0.16 15.44
C PHE A 141 4.69 0.28 16.89
N GLY A 142 5.48 -0.53 17.62
CA GLY A 142 5.78 -0.31 19.05
C GLY A 142 5.57 -1.50 19.98
N GLY A 143 5.10 -2.66 19.50
CA GLY A 143 4.94 -3.88 20.30
C GLY A 143 6.23 -4.68 20.53
N ARG A 144 7.28 -4.09 21.13
CA ARG A 144 8.29 -4.89 21.85
C ARG A 144 7.97 -4.84 23.34
N ARG A 145 7.33 -5.88 23.85
CA ARG A 145 7.47 -6.27 25.25
C ARG A 145 8.41 -7.46 25.30
#